data_AF-A0A9K3GMW0-F1
#
_entry.id   AF-A0A9K3GMW0-F1
#
_cell.length_a   1.000
_cell.length_b   1.000
_cell.length_c   1.000
_cell.angle_alpha   90.00
_cell.angle_beta   90.00
_cell.angle_gamma   90.00
#
_symmetry.space_group_name_H-M   'P 1'
#
loop_
_entity.id
_entity.type
_entity.pdbx_description
1 polymer ?
#
loop_
_entity_poly.entity_id
_entity_poly.type
_entity_poly.pdbx_seq_one_letter_code
_entity_poly.pdbx_strand_id
1 'polypeptide(L)'
;MVVLKLNGGLGTGMGCTGPKSCIPVRGGDTFISLILEQLETLNKRFGVSVPLVFMTSFSLSLSPSLSLPLHPLPHVFMNSFSLSLSLSLPLHPLSQLFMNSFSLSLSLSLSPSTPFIPGVHELLQHSTGDKGRGPEVQQDGEADKDDPAYYYPPGHGDCLRAFKMSGLAEQFHSEGREWTFISNVDNLGATVDLPILQYLSTTKYDFMPELTPKTALDVKGGTVVSYHGALKLLELAQVPPEHVNEFKNIERFDTFNTNNNYVRLSAL
;
A
#
# COMPACT_ATOMS: atom_id res chain seq x y z
N MET A 1 -16.15 -3.66 4.31
CA MET A 1 -14.72 -3.33 4.56
C MET A 1 -13.91 -3.62 3.31
N VAL A 2 -12.79 -2.93 3.12
CA VAL A 2 -11.73 -3.17 2.12
C VAL A 2 -10.45 -3.61 2.84
N VAL A 3 -9.69 -4.56 2.28
CA VAL A 3 -8.35 -4.91 2.80
C VAL A 3 -7.29 -4.28 1.89
N LEU A 4 -6.36 -3.52 2.47
CA LEU A 4 -5.25 -2.89 1.78
C LEU A 4 -3.92 -3.41 2.35
N LYS A 5 -3.10 -4.02 1.50
CA LYS A 5 -1.77 -4.51 1.87
C LYS A 5 -0.68 -3.59 1.35
N LEU A 6 0.17 -3.11 2.26
CA LEU A 6 1.34 -2.30 1.94
C LEU A 6 2.39 -3.21 1.30
N ASN A 7 2.65 -3.01 0.01
CA ASN A 7 3.56 -3.81 -0.80
C ASN A 7 4.54 -2.90 -1.56
N GLY A 8 5.18 -1.96 -0.85
CA GLY A 8 6.17 -1.05 -1.42
C GLY A 8 7.63 -1.47 -1.20
N GLY A 9 7.86 -2.48 -0.36
CA GLY A 9 9.19 -2.87 0.10
C GLY A 9 9.86 -3.94 -0.77
N LEU A 10 11.16 -3.73 -1.02
CA LEU A 10 12.03 -4.75 -1.62
C LEU A 10 12.53 -5.73 -0.55
N GLY A 11 12.82 -6.96 -0.98
CA GLY A 11 13.41 -8.01 -0.14
C GLY A 11 14.91 -7.84 0.14
N THR A 12 15.48 -6.65 -0.03
CA THR A 12 16.95 -6.41 0.01
C THR A 12 17.57 -6.82 1.34
N GLY A 13 16.90 -6.54 2.46
CA GLY A 13 17.33 -6.97 3.80
C GLY A 13 17.34 -8.49 4.00
N MET A 14 16.67 -9.24 3.13
CA MET A 14 16.66 -10.70 3.10
C MET A 14 17.57 -11.27 2.00
N GLY A 15 18.37 -10.43 1.32
CA GLY A 15 19.24 -10.83 0.21
C GLY A 15 18.50 -11.07 -1.11
N CYS A 16 17.24 -10.65 -1.22
CA CYS A 16 16.45 -10.80 -2.45
C CYS A 16 16.41 -9.48 -3.25
N THR A 17 16.41 -9.58 -4.57
CA THR A 17 16.38 -8.44 -5.49
C THR A 17 14.96 -8.00 -5.88
N GLY A 18 13.94 -8.78 -5.53
CA GLY A 18 12.54 -8.55 -5.92
C GLY A 18 11.63 -8.04 -4.79
N PRO A 19 10.32 -7.87 -5.09
CA PRO A 19 9.29 -7.57 -4.10
C PRO A 19 9.34 -8.55 -2.92
N LYS A 20 9.32 -8.02 -1.69
CA LYS A 20 9.29 -8.88 -0.49
C LYS A 20 8.09 -9.82 -0.51
N SER A 21 6.99 -9.36 -1.09
CA SER A 21 5.74 -10.12 -1.24
C SER A 21 5.85 -11.40 -2.06
N CYS A 22 6.82 -11.48 -2.98
CA CYS A 22 7.04 -12.63 -3.86
C CYS A 22 8.04 -13.65 -3.26
N ILE A 23 8.56 -13.40 -2.06
CA ILE A 23 9.47 -14.33 -1.40
C ILE A 23 8.67 -15.55 -0.92
N PRO A 24 9.13 -16.79 -1.19
CA PRO A 24 8.50 -18.00 -0.67
C PRO A 24 8.65 -18.08 0.85
N VAL A 25 7.54 -18.34 1.54
CA VAL A 25 7.46 -18.39 3.00
C VAL A 25 7.27 -19.82 3.48
N ARG A 26 6.37 -20.58 2.85
CA ARG A 26 6.04 -21.96 3.26
C ARG A 26 5.67 -22.79 2.06
N GLY A 27 6.32 -23.94 1.87
CA GLY A 27 5.94 -24.89 0.82
C GLY A 27 6.01 -24.35 -0.62
N GLY A 28 6.73 -23.25 -0.85
CA GLY A 28 6.76 -22.54 -2.13
C GLY A 28 5.74 -21.39 -2.24
N ASP A 29 4.80 -21.29 -1.30
CA ASP A 29 3.82 -20.20 -1.26
C ASP A 29 4.47 -18.90 -0.84
N THR A 30 4.17 -17.84 -1.59
CA THR A 30 4.62 -16.48 -1.33
C THR A 30 3.71 -15.78 -0.32
N PHE A 31 4.13 -14.62 0.20
CA PHE A 31 3.25 -13.81 1.04
C PHE A 31 1.93 -13.47 0.34
N ILE A 32 1.97 -13.15 -0.95
CA ILE A 32 0.75 -12.85 -1.72
C ILE A 32 -0.15 -14.08 -1.81
N SER A 33 0.41 -15.25 -2.13
CA SER A 33 -0.36 -16.49 -2.24
C SER A 33 -1.13 -16.77 -0.94
N LEU A 34 -0.45 -16.64 0.19
CA LEU A 34 -1.05 -16.88 1.50
C LEU A 34 -2.12 -15.84 1.87
N ILE A 35 -1.91 -14.56 1.52
CA ILE A 35 -2.92 -13.51 1.75
C ILE A 35 -4.17 -13.74 0.89
N LEU A 36 -4.00 -14.13 -0.36
CA LEU A 36 -5.11 -14.45 -1.26
C LEU A 36 -5.90 -15.64 -0.72
N GLU A 37 -5.23 -16.70 -0.29
CA GLU A 37 -5.86 -17.87 0.32
C GLU A 37 -6.62 -17.52 1.62
N GLN A 38 -6.02 -16.70 2.49
CA GLN A 38 -6.66 -16.21 3.71
C GLN A 38 -7.97 -15.47 3.42
N LEU A 39 -7.94 -14.54 2.45
CA LEU A 39 -9.11 -13.74 2.11
C LEU A 39 -10.16 -14.55 1.36
N GLU A 40 -9.74 -15.50 0.51
CA GLU A 40 -10.66 -16.41 -0.17
C GLU A 40 -11.40 -17.31 0.82
N THR A 41 -10.66 -17.85 1.79
CA THR A 41 -11.22 -18.66 2.87
C THR A 41 -12.24 -17.85 3.68
N LEU A 42 -11.93 -16.58 3.99
CA LEU A 42 -12.86 -15.68 4.67
C LEU A 42 -14.12 -15.44 3.83
N ASN A 43 -13.97 -15.08 2.56
CA ASN A 43 -15.08 -14.81 1.64
C ASN A 43 -15.99 -16.04 1.48
N LYS A 44 -15.41 -17.23 1.29
CA LYS A 44 -16.16 -18.50 1.20
C LYS A 44 -16.88 -18.83 2.51
N ARG A 45 -16.20 -18.68 3.66
CA ARG A 45 -16.74 -19.03 4.97
C ARG A 45 -17.96 -18.17 5.34
N PHE A 46 -17.93 -16.89 5.02
CA PHE A 46 -19.00 -15.95 5.40
C PHE A 46 -19.93 -15.57 4.24
N GLY A 47 -19.71 -16.09 3.03
CA GLY A 47 -20.52 -15.74 1.86
C GLY A 47 -20.43 -14.26 1.50
N VAL A 48 -19.26 -13.65 1.72
CA VAL A 48 -19.03 -12.21 1.50
C VAL A 48 -18.02 -12.01 0.36
N SER A 49 -17.98 -10.79 -0.17
CA SER A 49 -16.96 -10.35 -1.13
C SER A 49 -16.20 -9.17 -0.53
N VAL A 50 -15.06 -9.44 0.11
CA VAL A 50 -14.13 -8.43 0.61
C VAL A 50 -13.08 -8.15 -0.46
N PRO A 51 -12.95 -6.90 -0.95
CA PRO A 51 -11.95 -6.52 -1.94
C PRO A 51 -10.55 -6.44 -1.31
N LEU A 52 -9.54 -6.78 -2.12
CA LEU A 52 -8.12 -6.68 -1.77
C LEU A 52 -7.42 -5.63 -2.63
N VAL A 53 -6.72 -4.70 -2.00
CA VAL A 53 -5.92 -3.66 -2.64
C VAL A 53 -4.46 -3.87 -2.27
N PHE A 54 -3.56 -3.87 -3.24
CA PHE A 54 -2.12 -3.82 -2.98
C PHE A 54 -1.61 -2.42 -3.26
N MET A 55 -0.95 -1.81 -2.30
CA MET A 55 -0.23 -0.56 -2.52
C MET A 55 1.20 -0.86 -2.95
N THR A 56 1.55 -0.50 -4.19
CA THR A 56 2.86 -0.76 -4.79
C THR A 56 3.70 0.51 -4.96
N SER A 57 5.02 0.34 -5.07
CA SER A 57 6.01 1.41 -5.33
C SER A 57 6.63 1.28 -6.73
N PHE A 58 7.28 2.35 -7.20
CA PHE A 58 7.92 2.41 -8.53
C PHE A 58 8.99 1.32 -8.73
N SER A 59 9.80 1.05 -7.70
CA SER A 59 10.81 0.00 -7.73
C SER A 59 10.22 -1.39 -8.03
N LEU A 60 8.94 -1.58 -7.72
CA LEU A 60 8.22 -2.84 -7.94
C LEU A 60 7.42 -2.85 -9.24
N SER A 61 6.93 -1.70 -9.73
CA SER A 61 6.23 -1.63 -11.02
C SER A 61 7.13 -1.96 -12.22
N LEU A 62 8.44 -1.77 -12.08
CA LEU A 62 9.44 -2.14 -13.09
C LEU A 62 9.96 -3.58 -12.92
N SER A 63 9.57 -4.29 -11.86
CA SER A 63 10.05 -5.64 -11.59
C SER A 63 9.21 -6.68 -12.35
N PRO A 64 9.78 -7.45 -13.30
CA PRO A 64 9.05 -8.47 -14.05
C PRO A 64 8.56 -9.66 -13.20
N SER A 65 8.94 -9.71 -11.91
CA SER A 65 8.58 -10.75 -10.94
C SER A 65 7.27 -10.50 -10.19
N LEU A 66 6.61 -9.37 -10.43
CA LEU A 66 5.28 -9.10 -9.87
C LEU A 66 4.18 -9.71 -10.77
N SER A 67 4.29 -11.01 -11.07
CA SER A 67 3.22 -11.79 -11.69
C SER A 67 2.39 -12.44 -10.59
N LEU A 68 1.13 -12.01 -10.45
CA LEU A 68 0.20 -12.68 -9.55
C LEU A 68 -0.19 -14.06 -10.12
N PRO A 69 -0.39 -15.07 -9.26
CA PRO A 69 -1.10 -16.26 -9.68
C PRO A 69 -2.51 -15.86 -10.16
N LEU A 70 -3.00 -16.48 -11.24
CA LEU A 70 -4.38 -16.33 -11.69
C LEU A 70 -5.32 -16.70 -10.53
N HIS A 71 -5.98 -15.71 -9.93
CA HIS A 71 -6.78 -15.89 -8.73
C HIS A 71 -8.20 -15.33 -8.90
N PRO A 72 -9.25 -16.03 -8.44
CA PRO A 72 -10.64 -15.63 -8.63
C PRO A 72 -11.10 -14.41 -7.81
N LEU A 73 -10.26 -13.90 -6.89
CA LEU A 73 -10.61 -12.76 -6.05
C LEU A 73 -10.45 -11.44 -6.82
N PRO A 74 -11.39 -10.48 -6.67
CA PRO A 74 -11.18 -9.13 -7.19
C PRO A 74 -10.04 -8.47 -6.40
N HIS A 75 -8.93 -8.22 -7.09
CA HIS A 75 -7.77 -7.53 -6.55
C HIS A 75 -7.41 -6.35 -7.43
N VAL A 76 -7.05 -5.22 -6.79
CA VAL A 76 -6.67 -3.99 -7.48
C VAL A 76 -5.27 -3.58 -7.04
N PHE A 77 -4.43 -3.22 -8.01
CA PHE A 77 -3.16 -2.57 -7.71
C PHE A 77 -3.34 -1.07 -7.67
N MET A 78 -2.89 -0.48 -6.57
CA MET A 78 -2.82 0.94 -6.38
C MET A 78 -1.36 1.34 -6.32
N ASN A 79 -0.90 2.11 -7.30
CA ASN A 79 0.42 2.71 -7.24
C ASN A 79 0.39 3.96 -6.38
N SER A 80 1.47 4.18 -5.63
CA SER A 80 1.72 5.45 -4.93
C SER A 80 2.01 6.63 -5.88
N PHE A 81 1.96 6.43 -7.21
CA PHE A 81 2.28 7.43 -8.22
C PHE A 81 1.44 7.27 -9.51
N SER A 82 1.31 8.37 -10.26
CA SER A 82 0.71 8.45 -11.59
C SER A 82 1.80 8.87 -12.60
N LEU A 83 1.92 8.19 -13.74
CA LEU A 83 2.89 8.48 -14.80
C LEU A 83 2.17 9.18 -15.96
N SER A 84 2.40 10.48 -16.14
CA SER A 84 2.00 11.19 -17.37
C SER A 84 3.17 11.19 -18.35
N LEU A 85 3.11 10.36 -19.39
CA LEU A 85 4.07 10.43 -20.51
C LEU A 85 3.51 11.39 -21.59
N SER A 86 4.07 12.58 -21.70
CA SER A 86 3.80 13.50 -22.82
C SER A 86 4.87 13.33 -23.89
N LEU A 87 4.60 12.49 -24.90
CA LEU A 87 5.47 12.33 -26.07
C LEU A 87 5.22 13.46 -27.07
N SER A 88 6.21 14.34 -27.25
CA SER A 88 6.19 15.39 -28.28
C SER A 88 7.01 14.92 -29.49
N LEU A 89 6.35 14.39 -30.53
CA LEU A 89 7.03 14.05 -31.79
C LEU A 89 6.90 15.21 -32.79
N PRO A 90 7.97 15.57 -33.53
CA PRO A 90 7.92 16.63 -34.53
C PRO A 90 7.20 16.13 -35.79
N LEU A 91 6.09 16.77 -36.16
CA LEU A 91 5.30 16.45 -37.34
C LEU A 91 5.88 17.13 -38.59
N HIS A 92 6.23 16.35 -39.62
CA HIS A 92 6.49 16.84 -40.99
C HIS A 92 5.22 16.63 -41.86
N PRO A 93 4.84 17.58 -42.74
CA PRO A 93 3.48 17.61 -43.26
C PRO A 93 3.36 16.78 -44.54
N LEU A 94 2.55 15.71 -44.52
CA LEU A 94 1.71 15.25 -45.64
C LEU A 94 0.75 14.09 -45.23
N SER A 95 0.13 14.20 -44.05
CA SER A 95 -1.02 13.37 -43.65
C SER A 95 -1.93 14.11 -42.68
N GLN A 96 -2.82 14.95 -43.21
CA GLN A 96 -4.01 15.40 -42.48
C GLN A 96 -5.06 14.28 -42.55
N LEU A 97 -5.00 13.34 -41.61
CA LEU A 97 -6.05 12.35 -41.34
C LEU A 97 -6.20 12.20 -39.82
N PHE A 98 -7.33 12.74 -39.32
CA PHE A 98 -7.96 12.50 -38.02
C PHE A 98 -7.06 12.32 -36.78
N MET A 99 -6.92 13.41 -36.03
CA MET A 99 -6.41 13.47 -34.66
C MET A 99 -7.42 12.91 -33.64
N ASN A 100 -6.99 11.93 -32.86
CA ASN A 100 -7.09 11.81 -31.40
C ASN A 100 -7.03 10.33 -31.04
N SER A 101 -5.89 9.88 -30.49
CA SER A 101 -5.72 8.71 -29.60
C SER A 101 -4.30 8.17 -29.73
N PHE A 102 -3.46 8.39 -28.73
CA PHE A 102 -2.33 7.50 -28.46
C PHE A 102 -2.24 7.32 -26.95
N SER A 103 -2.86 6.25 -26.48
CA SER A 103 -2.77 5.72 -25.13
C SER A 103 -1.73 4.60 -25.15
N LEU A 104 -0.64 4.72 -24.39
CA LEU A 104 0.31 3.63 -24.22
C LEU A 104 -0.21 2.72 -23.12
N SER A 105 -1.13 1.82 -23.47
CA SER A 105 -1.57 0.74 -22.59
C SER A 105 -0.53 -0.39 -22.63
N LEU A 106 0.13 -0.67 -21.52
CA LEU A 106 0.85 -1.93 -21.36
C LEU A 106 -0.20 -3.03 -21.12
N SER A 107 -0.55 -3.77 -22.17
CA SER A 107 -1.54 -4.84 -22.13
C SER A 107 -1.11 -5.98 -21.20
N LEU A 108 -1.74 -6.07 -20.04
CA LEU A 108 -1.87 -7.33 -19.30
C LEU A 108 -2.95 -8.17 -19.99
N SER A 109 -2.56 -9.33 -20.50
CA SER A 109 -3.46 -10.32 -21.08
C SER A 109 -4.53 -10.74 -20.05
N LEU A 110 -5.76 -10.26 -20.22
CA LEU A 110 -6.93 -10.66 -19.44
C LEU A 110 -7.44 -12.00 -19.99
N SER A 111 -7.41 -13.04 -19.13
CA SER A 111 -8.19 -14.27 -19.34
C SER A 111 -9.69 -13.97 -19.16
N PRO A 112 -10.58 -14.51 -20.01
CA PRO A 112 -11.99 -14.10 -20.13
C PRO A 112 -12.94 -14.49 -18.97
N SER A 113 -12.42 -14.80 -17.77
CA SER A 113 -13.23 -15.24 -16.63
C SER A 113 -13.19 -14.33 -15.39
N THR A 114 -12.53 -13.17 -15.46
CA THR A 114 -12.62 -12.17 -14.38
C THR A 114 -13.89 -11.33 -14.57
N PRO A 115 -14.75 -11.18 -13.53
CA PRO A 115 -15.92 -10.32 -13.64
C PRO A 115 -15.48 -8.88 -13.91
N PHE A 116 -15.91 -8.36 -15.06
CA PHE A 116 -15.74 -6.99 -15.50
C PHE A 116 -16.36 -6.05 -14.45
N ILE A 117 -15.54 -5.28 -13.73
CA ILE A 117 -15.99 -4.17 -12.89
C ILE A 117 -15.85 -2.90 -13.76
N PRO A 118 -16.95 -2.33 -14.28
CA PRO A 118 -16.90 -1.11 -15.09
C PRO A 118 -16.30 0.04 -14.26
N GLY A 119 -15.35 0.80 -14.82
CA GLY A 119 -14.85 2.06 -14.23
C GLY A 119 -13.44 2.02 -13.61
N VAL A 120 -12.89 0.85 -13.26
CA VAL A 120 -11.53 0.76 -12.66
C VAL A 120 -10.44 1.22 -13.63
N HIS A 121 -10.62 0.92 -14.92
CA HIS A 121 -9.63 1.27 -15.96
C HIS A 121 -9.70 2.75 -16.40
N GLU A 122 -10.84 3.40 -16.17
CA GLU A 122 -11.14 4.78 -16.59
C GLU A 122 -10.72 5.80 -15.50
N LEU A 123 -10.90 5.46 -14.21
CA LEU A 123 -10.50 6.31 -13.09
C LEU A 123 -8.97 6.39 -12.87
N LEU A 124 -8.23 5.33 -13.23
CA LEU A 124 -6.76 5.37 -13.23
C LEU A 124 -6.19 6.40 -14.23
N GLN A 125 -6.97 6.80 -15.24
CA GLN A 125 -6.57 7.83 -16.22
C GLN A 125 -6.83 9.26 -15.72
N HIS A 126 -7.76 9.44 -14.77
CA HIS A 126 -8.24 10.75 -14.33
C HIS A 126 -7.60 11.28 -13.03
N SER A 127 -6.80 10.47 -12.32
CA SER A 127 -6.07 10.90 -11.11
C SER A 127 -4.70 11.52 -11.44
N THR A 128 -4.71 12.68 -12.11
CA THR A 128 -3.52 13.50 -12.35
C THR A 128 -3.30 14.48 -11.20
N GLY A 129 -2.72 13.99 -10.10
CA GLY A 129 -2.21 14.81 -9.01
C GLY A 129 -0.80 14.36 -8.63
N ASP A 130 0.21 15.05 -9.16
CA ASP A 130 1.62 14.78 -8.86
C ASP A 130 1.97 15.33 -7.47
N LYS A 131 2.59 14.47 -6.63
CA LYS A 131 3.43 14.77 -5.44
C LYS A 131 3.72 13.51 -4.61
N GLY A 132 4.28 12.47 -5.21
CA GLY A 132 4.66 11.22 -4.54
C GLY A 132 6.14 10.84 -4.61
N ARG A 133 7.01 11.76 -5.03
CA ARG A 133 8.46 11.52 -5.20
C ARG A 133 9.25 12.58 -4.44
N GLY A 134 10.12 12.15 -3.54
CA GLY A 134 11.16 13.00 -2.96
C GLY A 134 12.48 12.75 -3.70
N PRO A 135 13.28 13.79 -4.00
CA PRO A 135 14.65 13.60 -4.48
C PRO A 135 15.49 13.00 -3.35
N GLU A 136 16.23 11.92 -3.62
CA GLU A 136 17.20 11.40 -2.66
C GLU A 136 18.29 12.46 -2.42
N VAL A 137 18.42 12.92 -1.17
CA VAL A 137 19.38 13.96 -0.83
C VAL A 137 20.76 13.32 -0.70
N GLN A 138 21.57 13.40 -1.75
CA GLN A 138 23.00 13.08 -1.64
C GLN A 138 23.70 14.18 -0.83
N GLN A 139 24.59 13.76 0.07
CA GLN A 139 25.26 14.69 0.99
C GLN A 139 26.21 15.67 0.30
N ASP A 140 26.67 15.43 -0.93
CA ASP A 140 27.44 16.38 -1.75
C ASP A 140 27.48 15.88 -3.22
N GLY A 141 26.72 16.50 -4.14
CA GLY A 141 26.77 16.19 -5.59
C GLY A 141 25.50 16.59 -6.38
N GLU A 142 25.67 17.04 -7.64
CA GLU A 142 24.56 17.20 -8.59
C GLU A 142 24.05 15.82 -9.01
N ALA A 143 22.88 15.43 -8.50
CA ALA A 143 22.30 14.13 -8.76
C ALA A 143 21.48 14.14 -10.07
N ASP A 144 21.68 13.11 -10.90
CA ASP A 144 21.03 12.92 -12.20
C ASP A 144 19.54 12.56 -12.01
N LYS A 145 18.65 13.40 -12.52
CA LYS A 145 17.18 13.22 -12.40
C LYS A 145 16.64 12.08 -13.25
N ASP A 146 17.43 11.57 -14.19
CA ASP A 146 17.06 10.47 -15.08
C ASP A 146 17.47 9.10 -14.51
N ASP A 147 18.26 9.05 -13.43
CA ASP A 147 18.59 7.80 -12.72
C ASP A 147 17.39 7.33 -11.87
N PRO A 148 16.88 6.09 -12.04
CA PRO A 148 15.86 5.51 -11.16
C PRO A 148 16.23 5.51 -9.67
N ALA A 149 17.53 5.48 -9.35
CA ALA A 149 18.04 5.58 -7.97
C ALA A 149 17.94 7.00 -7.39
N TYR A 150 17.59 8.01 -8.19
CA TYR A 150 17.36 9.39 -7.73
C TYR A 150 16.10 9.51 -6.85
N TYR A 151 15.15 8.59 -7.01
CA TYR A 151 13.83 8.68 -6.39
C TYR A 151 13.66 7.62 -5.30
N TYR A 152 13.16 8.06 -4.14
CA TYR A 152 12.71 7.15 -3.08
C TYR A 152 11.18 7.24 -2.90
N PRO A 153 10.50 6.13 -2.57
CA PRO A 153 9.10 6.17 -2.18
C PRO A 153 8.96 6.89 -0.83
N PRO A 154 7.95 7.75 -0.63
CA PRO A 154 7.76 8.55 0.59
C PRO A 154 7.35 7.74 1.84
N GLY A 155 7.64 6.44 1.88
CA GLY A 155 7.31 5.53 2.96
C GLY A 155 5.82 5.13 2.99
N HIS A 156 5.45 4.30 3.97
CA HIS A 156 4.07 3.83 4.14
C HIS A 156 3.10 4.93 4.58
N GLY A 157 3.60 6.05 5.12
CA GLY A 157 2.78 7.20 5.54
C GLY A 157 2.02 7.86 4.38
N ASP A 158 2.48 7.64 3.14
CA ASP A 158 1.82 8.15 1.94
C ASP A 158 0.57 7.36 1.54
N CYS A 159 0.33 6.20 2.17
CA CYS A 159 -0.75 5.28 1.81
C CYS A 159 -2.13 5.94 1.78
N LEU A 160 -2.47 6.74 2.80
CA LEU A 160 -3.80 7.34 2.90
C LEU A 160 -4.02 8.38 1.79
N ARG A 161 -2.97 9.19 1.50
CA ARG A 161 -3.00 10.18 0.43
C ARG A 161 -3.11 9.49 -0.94
N ALA A 162 -2.28 8.49 -1.21
CA ALA A 162 -2.32 7.73 -2.45
C ALA A 162 -3.68 7.06 -2.66
N PHE A 163 -4.25 6.48 -1.59
CA PHE A 163 -5.57 5.84 -1.63
C PHE A 163 -6.70 6.82 -1.93
N LYS A 164 -6.69 8.00 -1.31
CA LYS A 164 -7.62 9.07 -1.65
C LYS A 164 -7.46 9.53 -3.10
N MET A 165 -6.24 9.85 -3.50
CA MET A 165 -5.95 10.41 -4.83
C MET A 165 -6.21 9.43 -5.97
N SER A 166 -6.15 8.13 -5.72
CA SER A 166 -6.48 7.10 -6.71
C SER A 166 -7.97 7.06 -7.09
N GLY A 167 -8.85 7.71 -6.31
CA GLY A 167 -10.31 7.61 -6.44
C GLY A 167 -10.90 6.30 -5.88
N LEU A 168 -10.08 5.31 -5.52
CA LEU A 168 -10.55 4.03 -4.98
C LEU A 168 -11.27 4.19 -3.63
N ALA A 169 -10.81 5.10 -2.77
CA ALA A 169 -11.47 5.36 -1.49
C ALA A 169 -12.92 5.83 -1.69
N GLU A 170 -13.13 6.77 -2.61
CA GLU A 170 -14.47 7.29 -2.95
C GLU A 170 -15.33 6.23 -3.63
N GLN A 171 -14.75 5.46 -4.55
CA GLN A 171 -15.44 4.35 -5.19
C GLN A 171 -15.94 3.33 -4.15
N PHE A 172 -15.06 2.81 -3.29
CA PHE A 172 -15.47 1.83 -2.28
C PHE A 172 -16.46 2.43 -1.28
N HIS A 173 -16.36 3.72 -0.99
CA HIS A 173 -17.37 4.40 -0.18
C HIS A 173 -18.74 4.41 -0.86
N SER A 174 -18.79 4.72 -2.16
CA SER A 174 -20.04 4.69 -2.95
C SER A 174 -20.65 3.28 -3.06
N GLU A 175 -19.82 2.23 -3.00
CA GLU A 175 -20.25 0.83 -2.94
C GLU A 175 -20.78 0.41 -1.55
N GLY A 176 -20.87 1.35 -0.60
CA GLY A 176 -21.35 1.10 0.76
C GLY A 176 -20.29 0.48 1.68
N ARG A 177 -19.00 0.58 1.34
CA ARG A 177 -17.93 0.19 2.27
C ARG A 177 -17.65 1.36 3.23
N GLU A 178 -17.48 1.03 4.51
CA GLU A 178 -17.23 2.04 5.55
C GLU A 178 -15.77 2.08 6.03
N TRP A 179 -15.10 0.93 6.02
CA TRP A 179 -13.79 0.74 6.66
C TRP A 179 -12.77 0.15 5.69
N THR A 180 -11.51 0.56 5.86
CA THR A 180 -10.34 -0.04 5.23
C THR A 180 -9.40 -0.58 6.30
N PHE A 181 -9.01 -1.84 6.16
CA PHE A 181 -7.99 -2.48 6.98
C PHE A 181 -6.64 -2.46 6.25
N ILE A 182 -5.66 -1.75 6.82
CA ILE A 182 -4.33 -1.53 6.25
C ILE A 182 -3.31 -2.35 7.05
N SER A 183 -2.49 -3.16 6.38
CA SER A 183 -1.40 -3.89 7.03
C SER A 183 -0.26 -4.19 6.07
N ASN A 184 0.89 -4.56 6.62
CA ASN A 184 2.06 -4.95 5.82
C ASN A 184 1.83 -6.30 5.12
N VAL A 185 2.35 -6.45 3.89
CA VAL A 185 2.28 -7.71 3.13
C VAL A 185 3.09 -8.83 3.80
N ASP A 186 4.16 -8.50 4.50
CA ASP A 186 5.01 -9.45 5.23
C ASP A 186 4.47 -9.82 6.61
N ASN A 187 3.38 -9.18 7.07
CA ASN A 187 2.67 -9.57 8.28
C ASN A 187 1.52 -10.52 7.94
N LEU A 188 1.80 -11.82 7.91
CA LEU A 188 0.77 -12.87 7.67
C LEU A 188 -0.20 -13.06 8.83
N GLY A 189 0.11 -12.54 10.02
CA GLY A 189 -0.79 -12.53 11.17
C GLY A 189 -1.88 -11.46 11.09
N ALA A 190 -1.69 -10.46 10.22
CA ALA A 190 -2.66 -9.39 9.97
C ALA A 190 -3.83 -9.89 9.12
N THR A 191 -4.74 -10.59 9.77
CA THR A 191 -5.98 -11.12 9.20
C THR A 191 -7.18 -10.30 9.67
N VAL A 192 -8.31 -10.44 8.98
CA VAL A 192 -9.54 -9.76 9.37
C VAL A 192 -10.15 -10.47 10.58
N ASP A 193 -10.24 -9.75 11.69
CA ASP A 193 -10.77 -10.25 12.96
C ASP A 193 -12.22 -9.79 13.19
N LEU A 194 -13.14 -10.74 13.41
CA LEU A 194 -14.57 -10.44 13.55
C LEU A 194 -14.92 -9.65 14.82
N PRO A 195 -14.42 -9.99 16.03
CA PRO A 195 -14.56 -9.13 17.20
C PRO A 195 -14.14 -7.68 16.95
N ILE A 196 -13.03 -7.45 16.24
CA ILE A 196 -12.60 -6.10 15.87
C ILE A 196 -13.63 -5.45 14.95
N LEU A 197 -14.10 -6.13 13.90
CA LEU A 197 -15.15 -5.60 13.01
C LEU A 197 -16.44 -5.24 13.76
N GLN A 198 -16.82 -6.04 14.75
CA GLN A 198 -17.97 -5.77 15.59
C GLN A 198 -17.77 -4.50 16.43
N TYR A 199 -16.57 -4.25 16.93
CA TYR A 199 -16.25 -3.00 17.61
C TYR A 199 -16.31 -1.80 16.65
N LEU A 200 -15.74 -1.95 15.44
CA LEU A 200 -15.72 -0.90 14.42
C LEU A 200 -17.12 -0.44 13.96
N SER A 201 -18.15 -1.30 14.06
CA SER A 201 -19.52 -0.92 13.71
C SER A 201 -20.21 -0.03 14.74
N THR A 202 -19.66 0.05 15.96
CA THR A 202 -20.25 0.82 17.08
C THR A 202 -19.39 2.00 17.51
N THR A 203 -18.11 2.00 17.14
CA THR A 203 -17.18 3.07 17.52
C THR A 203 -17.47 4.37 16.78
N LYS A 204 -17.22 5.50 17.47
CA LYS A 204 -17.27 6.86 16.91
C LYS A 204 -15.94 7.34 16.34
N TYR A 205 -14.86 6.58 16.52
CA TYR A 205 -13.54 6.94 16.04
C TYR A 205 -13.39 6.59 14.56
N ASP A 206 -12.52 7.32 13.86
CA ASP A 206 -12.27 7.14 12.42
C ASP A 206 -10.95 6.43 12.13
N PHE A 207 -10.10 6.29 13.14
CA PHE A 207 -8.79 5.66 13.04
C PHE A 207 -8.55 4.78 14.25
N MET A 208 -8.11 3.54 14.02
CA MET A 208 -7.81 2.59 15.09
C MET A 208 -6.59 1.73 14.73
N PRO A 209 -5.44 1.92 15.40
CA PRO A 209 -4.29 1.04 15.27
C PRO A 209 -4.41 -0.18 16.21
N GLU A 210 -3.94 -1.35 15.79
CA GLU A 210 -3.70 -2.47 16.69
C GLU A 210 -2.32 -2.36 17.32
N LEU A 211 -2.27 -2.52 18.65
CA LEU A 211 -1.04 -2.55 19.41
C LEU A 211 -0.81 -3.95 19.98
N THR A 212 0.45 -4.27 20.23
CA THR A 212 0.86 -5.50 20.94
C THR A 212 1.73 -5.11 22.14
N PRO A 213 1.76 -5.90 23.23
CA PRO A 213 2.78 -5.75 24.24
C PRO A 213 4.18 -5.81 23.61
N LYS A 214 5.06 -4.89 24.03
CA LYS A 214 6.42 -4.79 23.53
C LYS A 214 7.30 -5.86 24.16
N THR A 215 8.10 -6.53 23.34
CA THR A 215 9.10 -7.51 23.76
C THR A 215 10.52 -6.97 23.55
N ALA A 216 11.52 -7.68 24.07
CA ALA A 216 12.93 -7.33 23.85
C ALA A 216 13.38 -7.44 22.39
N LEU A 217 12.60 -8.12 21.54
CA LEU A 217 12.88 -8.26 20.11
C LEU A 217 12.31 -7.09 19.29
N ASP A 218 11.40 -6.30 19.86
CA ASP A 218 10.72 -5.18 19.19
C ASP A 218 11.57 -3.90 19.28
N VAL A 219 12.76 -3.99 18.68
CA VAL A 219 13.78 -2.92 18.68
C VAL A 219 13.61 -1.89 17.57
N LYS A 220 12.81 -2.20 16.53
CA LYS A 220 12.58 -1.34 15.36
C LYS A 220 11.08 -1.11 15.19
N GLY A 221 10.65 0.14 15.28
CA GLY A 221 9.27 0.58 15.09
C GLY A 221 8.86 1.62 16.13
N GLY A 222 7.56 1.94 16.14
CA GLY A 222 7.00 3.00 16.96
C GLY A 222 6.15 2.50 18.12
N THR A 223 5.93 3.39 19.07
CA THR A 223 5.01 3.21 20.20
C THR A 223 4.02 4.38 20.25
N VAL A 224 2.85 4.16 20.84
CA VAL A 224 1.84 5.21 20.98
C VAL A 224 2.08 5.97 22.28
N VAL A 225 2.19 7.29 22.19
CA VAL A 225 2.38 8.18 23.32
C VAL A 225 1.29 9.25 23.36
N SER A 226 0.99 9.72 24.56
CA SER A 226 0.18 10.94 24.74
C SER A 226 1.09 12.16 24.70
N TYR A 227 0.80 13.09 23.79
CA TYR A 227 1.56 14.32 23.62
C TYR A 227 0.60 15.51 23.42
N HIS A 228 0.63 16.48 24.34
CA HIS A 228 -0.30 17.62 24.38
C HIS A 228 -1.79 17.22 24.29
N GLY A 229 -2.17 16.13 24.98
CA GLY A 229 -3.56 15.65 25.01
C GLY A 229 -4.01 14.90 23.76
N ALA A 230 -3.11 14.66 22.79
CA ALA A 230 -3.37 13.87 21.60
C ALA A 230 -2.49 12.61 21.58
N LEU A 231 -3.04 11.52 21.04
CA LEU A 231 -2.25 10.32 20.76
C LEU A 231 -1.35 10.58 19.54
N LYS A 232 -0.07 10.20 19.66
CA LYS A 232 0.90 10.25 18.59
C LYS A 232 1.67 8.95 18.52
N LEU A 233 2.02 8.53 17.31
CA LEU A 233 3.00 7.48 17.09
C LEU A 233 4.39 8.11 17.18
N LEU A 234 5.17 7.66 18.16
CA LEU A 234 6.58 8.04 18.32
C LEU A 234 7.45 6.96 17.72
N GLU A 235 8.14 7.29 16.63
CA GLU A 235 9.07 6.41 15.94
C GLU A 235 10.49 6.59 16.47
N LEU A 236 11.30 5.52 16.45
CA LEU A 236 12.71 5.58 16.88
C LEU A 236 13.51 6.67 16.15
N ALA A 237 13.22 6.92 14.87
CA ALA A 237 13.89 7.94 14.06
C ALA A 237 13.63 9.39 14.54
N GLN A 238 12.60 9.60 15.37
CA GLN A 238 12.26 10.90 15.96
C GLN A 238 12.88 11.09 17.35
N VAL A 239 13.47 10.03 17.92
CA VAL A 239 14.04 10.05 19.27
C VAL A 239 15.48 10.55 19.21
N PRO A 240 15.86 11.59 19.97
CA PRO A 240 17.24 12.04 20.06
C PRO A 240 18.18 10.91 20.51
N PRO A 241 19.43 10.83 19.99
CA PRO A 241 20.36 9.73 20.30
C PRO A 241 20.55 9.47 21.80
N GLU A 242 20.57 10.52 22.61
CA GLU A 242 20.71 10.48 24.07
C GLU A 242 19.54 9.78 24.79
N HIS A 243 18.34 9.76 24.18
CA HIS A 243 17.13 9.18 24.75
C HIS A 243 16.76 7.82 24.14
N VAL A 244 17.59 7.26 23.25
CA VAL A 244 17.32 5.98 22.59
C VAL A 244 17.20 4.81 23.59
N ASN A 245 18.05 4.80 24.62
CA ASN A 245 18.02 3.74 25.64
C ASN A 245 16.75 3.80 26.48
N GLU A 246 16.27 5.01 26.76
CA GLU A 246 15.02 5.25 27.47
C GLU A 246 13.81 4.81 26.63
N PHE A 247 13.82 5.10 25.32
CA PHE A 247 12.79 4.62 24.38
C PHE A 247 12.75 3.09 24.25
N LYS A 248 13.90 2.42 24.38
CA LYS A 248 14.00 0.96 24.35
C LYS A 248 13.52 0.30 25.65
N ASN A 249 13.33 1.06 26.73
CA ASN A 249 12.85 0.51 28.00
C ASN A 249 11.37 0.07 27.88
N ILE A 250 11.15 -1.24 28.01
CA ILE A 250 9.83 -1.89 27.87
C ILE A 250 8.90 -1.55 29.05
N GLU A 251 9.46 -1.29 30.24
CA GLU A 251 8.63 -0.90 31.40
C GLU A 251 8.01 0.49 31.22
N ARG A 252 8.64 1.34 30.40
CA ARG A 252 8.18 2.69 30.11
C ARG A 252 7.32 2.76 28.86
N PHE A 253 7.69 2.00 27.84
CA PHE A 253 6.97 1.89 26.58
C PHE A 253 6.58 0.43 26.39
N ASP A 254 5.45 0.05 26.97
CA ASP A 254 4.98 -1.34 27.09
C ASP A 254 4.19 -1.82 25.85
N THR A 255 3.93 -0.92 24.90
CA THR A 255 3.21 -1.23 23.67
C THR A 255 4.05 -0.97 22.42
N PHE A 256 3.75 -1.72 21.37
CA PHE A 256 4.37 -1.63 20.06
C PHE A 256 3.29 -1.56 18.98
N ASN A 257 3.48 -0.67 17.99
CA ASN A 257 2.57 -0.54 16.86
C ASN A 257 2.79 -1.68 15.87
N THR A 258 1.76 -2.50 15.66
CA THR A 258 1.79 -3.62 14.70
C THR A 258 1.75 -3.19 13.24
N ASN A 259 1.41 -1.92 12.99
CA ASN A 259 1.07 -1.37 11.68
C ASN A 259 -0.17 -2.02 11.02
N ASN A 260 -1.01 -2.66 11.82
CA ASN A 260 -2.37 -3.04 11.46
C ASN A 260 -3.30 -1.87 11.82
N ASN A 261 -3.87 -1.21 10.83
CA ASN A 261 -4.63 0.02 11.04
C ASN A 261 -6.01 -0.08 10.37
N TYR A 262 -7.04 0.36 11.07
CA TYR A 262 -8.38 0.51 10.52
C TYR A 262 -8.67 2.00 10.33
N VAL A 263 -9.10 2.36 9.12
CA VAL A 263 -9.42 3.74 8.76
C VAL A 263 -10.81 3.80 8.17
N ARG A 264 -11.64 4.72 8.67
CA ARG A 264 -12.97 4.97 8.14
C ARG A 264 -12.84 5.70 6.81
N LEU A 265 -13.50 5.18 5.77
CA LEU A 265 -13.45 5.73 4.41
C LEU A 265 -13.99 7.16 4.35
N SER A 266 -15.02 7.49 5.13
CA SER A 266 -15.60 8.85 5.16
C SER A 266 -14.68 9.90 5.77
N ALA A 267 -13.62 9.50 6.48
CA ALA A 267 -12.63 10.40 7.04
C ALA A 267 -11.44 10.66 6.09
N LEU A 268 -11.38 9.95 4.95
CA LEU A 268 -10.29 10.05 3.99
C LEU A 268 -10.41 11.22 3.04
#